data_AF-A0A7I7Q0G8-F1
#
_entry.id   AF-A0A7I7Q0G8-F1
#
_cell.length_a   1.000
_cell.length_b   1.000
_cell.length_c   1.000
_cell.angle_alpha   90.00
_cell.angle_beta   90.00
_cell.angle_gamma   90.00
#
_symmetry.space_group_name_H-M   'P 1'
#
loop_
_entity.id
_entity.type
_entity.pdbx_description
1 polymer ?
#
loop_
_entity_poly.entity_id
_entity_poly.type
_entity_poly.pdbx_seq_one_letter_code
_entity_poly.pdbx_strand_id
1 'polypeptide(L)'
;MGAAMANFYRVALAAGLALAVVTATPANAMPNTQCTLATPVTEAHSLSQLPPELVKLLPPIADIGAPFNKTDSVDDPTLPFRRLIRAGNRGADWFVWYEHGGAGYFWHALVARILPGSAPTVTANAGTITDTLCSLTDGAFTGQVPPYPPGSWGAADF
;
A
#
# COMPACT_ATOMS: atom_id res chain seq x y z
N MET A 1 84.64 3.26 -26.82
CA MET A 1 84.10 4.45 -26.12
C MET A 1 82.64 4.19 -25.80
N GLY A 2 82.31 4.03 -24.50
CA GLY A 2 80.98 4.10 -23.85
C GLY A 2 79.88 3.14 -24.33
N ALA A 3 79.01 2.57 -23.50
CA ALA A 3 78.79 2.60 -22.06
C ALA A 3 77.93 1.38 -21.69
N ALA A 4 78.05 0.92 -20.44
CA ALA A 4 77.21 -0.08 -19.80
C ALA A 4 75.80 0.45 -19.45
N MET A 5 74.94 -0.47 -18.94
CA MET A 5 73.64 -0.30 -18.23
C MET A 5 72.42 -0.75 -19.04
N ALA A 6 71.39 -1.40 -18.49
CA ALA A 6 71.16 -1.98 -17.17
C ALA A 6 69.94 -2.92 -17.30
N ASN A 7 69.91 -3.92 -16.44
CA ASN A 7 68.83 -4.87 -16.24
C ASN A 7 67.61 -4.17 -15.61
N PHE A 8 66.42 -4.31 -16.19
CA PHE A 8 65.17 -3.87 -15.55
C PHE A 8 64.16 -5.02 -15.51
N TYR A 9 63.97 -5.54 -14.29
CA TYR A 9 62.91 -6.47 -13.92
C TYR A 9 61.54 -5.83 -14.16
N ARG A 10 60.69 -6.47 -14.97
CA ARG A 10 59.27 -6.12 -15.07
C ARG A 10 58.48 -6.99 -14.11
N VAL A 11 58.16 -6.45 -12.93
CA VAL A 11 57.11 -7.01 -12.06
C VAL A 11 55.78 -6.44 -12.55
N ALA A 12 54.92 -7.29 -13.11
CA ALA A 12 53.56 -6.91 -13.47
C ALA A 12 52.65 -7.06 -12.24
N LEU A 13 52.13 -5.95 -11.71
CA LEU A 13 51.01 -5.96 -10.77
C LEU A 13 49.74 -6.34 -11.53
N ALA A 14 49.15 -7.49 -11.23
CA ALA A 14 47.79 -7.82 -11.63
C ALA A 14 46.82 -7.21 -10.60
N ALA A 15 46.18 -6.10 -10.94
CA ALA A 15 45.09 -5.54 -10.14
C ALA A 15 43.80 -6.34 -10.42
N GLY A 16 43.31 -7.07 -9.42
CA GLY A 16 42.02 -7.77 -9.48
C GLY A 16 40.86 -6.79 -9.36
N LEU A 17 39.99 -6.74 -10.37
CA LEU A 17 38.70 -6.05 -10.32
C LEU A 17 37.69 -6.93 -9.57
N ALA A 18 37.35 -6.55 -8.34
CA ALA A 18 36.21 -7.12 -7.63
C ALA A 18 34.93 -6.47 -8.17
N LEU A 19 34.11 -7.22 -8.92
CA LEU A 19 32.73 -6.80 -9.24
C LEU A 19 31.89 -6.90 -7.95
N ALA A 20 31.47 -5.76 -7.42
CA ALA A 20 30.41 -5.73 -6.42
C ALA A 20 29.07 -6.04 -7.11
N VAL A 21 28.48 -7.20 -6.82
CA VAL A 21 27.12 -7.52 -7.24
C VAL A 21 26.17 -6.71 -6.38
N VAL A 22 25.58 -5.66 -6.95
CA VAL A 22 24.47 -4.94 -6.32
C VAL A 22 23.26 -5.88 -6.37
N THR A 23 22.85 -6.42 -5.22
CA THR A 23 21.58 -7.15 -5.14
C THR A 23 20.46 -6.14 -5.33
N ALA A 24 19.70 -6.27 -6.42
CA ALA A 24 18.46 -5.52 -6.57
C ALA A 24 17.53 -5.87 -5.40
N THR A 25 17.18 -4.88 -4.58
CA THR A 25 16.08 -5.05 -3.63
C THR A 25 14.83 -5.38 -4.46
N PRO A 26 14.10 -6.47 -4.16
CA PRO A 26 12.85 -6.72 -4.86
C PRO A 26 11.99 -5.47 -4.71
N ALA A 27 11.51 -4.93 -5.82
CA ALA A 27 10.45 -3.95 -5.76
C ALA A 27 9.31 -4.62 -4.99
N ASN A 28 8.93 -4.06 -3.84
CA ASN A 28 7.77 -4.56 -3.13
C ASN A 28 6.60 -4.55 -4.11
N ALA A 29 5.97 -5.70 -4.30
CA ALA A 29 4.90 -5.82 -5.27
C ALA A 29 3.78 -4.83 -4.91
N MET A 30 3.24 -4.14 -5.92
CA MET A 30 1.98 -3.41 -5.77
C MET A 30 0.95 -4.35 -5.13
N PRO A 31 0.06 -3.84 -4.26
CA PRO A 31 -0.89 -4.71 -3.60
C PRO A 31 -1.75 -5.53 -4.56
N ASN A 32 -1.88 -6.81 -4.27
CA ASN A 32 -2.84 -7.67 -4.93
C ASN A 32 -4.24 -7.30 -4.44
N THR A 33 -4.92 -6.43 -5.17
CA THR A 33 -6.27 -5.96 -4.83
C THR A 33 -7.35 -7.04 -4.97
N GLN A 34 -7.00 -8.20 -5.53
CA GLN A 34 -7.87 -9.36 -5.74
C GLN A 34 -7.49 -10.54 -4.82
N CYS A 35 -6.63 -10.32 -3.83
CA CYS A 35 -6.23 -11.36 -2.90
C CYS A 35 -7.45 -11.92 -2.15
N THR A 36 -7.44 -13.22 -1.90
CA THR A 36 -8.49 -13.90 -1.15
C THR A 36 -8.28 -13.66 0.34
N LEU A 37 -9.29 -13.11 1.01
CA LEU A 37 -9.31 -12.97 2.47
C LEU A 37 -9.48 -14.35 3.13
N ALA A 38 -8.85 -14.56 4.28
CA ALA A 38 -8.93 -15.83 5.01
C ALA A 38 -10.36 -16.15 5.46
N THR A 39 -11.15 -15.11 5.79
CA THR A 39 -12.59 -15.26 6.07
C THR A 39 -13.41 -14.85 4.84
N PRO A 40 -14.41 -15.65 4.42
CA PRO A 40 -15.33 -15.23 3.37
C PRO A 40 -16.05 -13.92 3.72
N VAL A 41 -16.23 -13.08 2.70
CA VAL A 41 -16.92 -11.80 2.80
C VAL A 41 -18.01 -11.72 1.73
N THR A 42 -19.04 -10.94 2.01
CA THR A 42 -19.94 -10.45 0.98
C THR A 42 -19.31 -9.21 0.37
N GLU A 43 -19.01 -9.26 -0.93
CA GLU A 43 -18.41 -8.13 -1.65
C GLU A 43 -19.42 -6.99 -1.84
N ALA A 44 -18.93 -5.76 -1.71
CA ALA A 44 -19.59 -4.55 -2.12
C ALA A 44 -18.88 -4.00 -3.37
N HIS A 45 -19.62 -3.84 -4.45
CA HIS A 45 -19.12 -3.43 -5.76
C HIS A 45 -19.24 -1.93 -6.02
N SER A 46 -19.77 -1.16 -5.08
CA SER A 46 -19.91 0.29 -5.20
C SER A 46 -20.04 0.96 -3.84
N LEU A 47 -19.81 2.28 -3.79
CA LEU A 47 -20.01 3.08 -2.57
C LEU A 47 -21.46 3.05 -2.09
N SER A 48 -22.42 2.93 -3.02
CA SER A 48 -23.85 2.85 -2.71
C SER A 48 -24.27 1.59 -1.96
N GLN A 49 -23.42 0.55 -1.94
CA GLN A 49 -23.66 -0.69 -1.20
C GLN A 49 -23.08 -0.66 0.23
N LEU A 50 -22.33 0.39 0.58
CA LEU A 50 -21.78 0.55 1.92
C LEU A 50 -22.85 1.10 2.89
N PRO A 51 -22.78 0.74 4.18
CA PRO A 51 -23.61 1.38 5.20
C PRO A 51 -23.40 2.89 5.22
N PRO A 52 -24.46 3.71 5.38
CA PRO A 52 -24.32 5.17 5.44
C PRO A 52 -23.36 5.66 6.53
N GLU A 53 -23.29 4.97 7.66
CA GLU A 53 -22.38 5.26 8.77
C GLU A 53 -20.91 5.08 8.37
N LEU A 54 -20.63 4.07 7.53
CA LEU A 54 -19.30 3.84 6.97
C LEU A 54 -18.95 4.89 5.91
N VAL A 55 -19.91 5.24 5.04
CA VAL A 55 -19.68 6.30 4.04
C VAL A 55 -19.37 7.64 4.69
N LYS A 56 -20.03 7.98 5.81
CA LYS A 56 -19.77 9.22 6.56
C LYS A 56 -18.38 9.27 7.21
N LEU A 57 -17.79 8.10 7.49
CA LEU A 57 -16.44 8.00 8.05
C LEU A 57 -15.37 8.22 6.96
N LEU A 58 -15.68 7.88 5.71
CA LEU A 58 -14.77 8.01 4.59
C LEU A 58 -14.68 9.48 4.13
N PRO A 59 -13.50 9.95 3.75
CA PRO A 59 -13.37 11.23 3.06
C PRO A 59 -13.94 11.12 1.64
N PRO A 60 -14.04 12.24 0.90
CA PRO A 60 -14.49 12.21 -0.48
C PRO A 60 -13.74 11.14 -1.28
N ILE A 61 -14.50 10.22 -1.86
CA ILE A 61 -13.98 9.02 -2.52
C ILE A 61 -14.79 8.76 -3.79
N ALA A 62 -14.09 8.46 -4.88
CA ALA A 62 -14.68 8.04 -6.14
C ALA A 62 -15.02 6.54 -6.10
N ASP A 63 -16.03 6.14 -6.87
CA ASP A 63 -16.39 4.74 -7.01
C ASP A 63 -15.35 3.94 -7.83
N ILE A 64 -15.47 2.62 -7.84
CA ILE A 64 -14.56 1.72 -8.56
C ILE A 64 -14.51 2.12 -10.05
N GLY A 65 -13.29 2.41 -10.54
CA GLY A 65 -13.04 2.77 -11.94
C GLY A 65 -13.39 4.22 -12.31
N ALA A 66 -14.01 5.01 -11.43
CA ALA A 66 -14.29 6.42 -11.68
C ALA A 66 -12.99 7.27 -11.71
N PRO A 67 -13.02 8.46 -12.32
CA PRO A 67 -11.87 9.36 -12.29
C PRO A 67 -11.63 9.93 -10.89
N PHE A 68 -10.37 10.17 -10.55
CA PHE A 68 -9.92 10.75 -9.28
C PHE A 68 -8.56 11.43 -9.44
N ASN A 69 -8.20 12.32 -8.52
CA ASN A 69 -6.91 12.99 -8.49
C ASN A 69 -5.83 12.08 -7.89
N LYS A 70 -4.98 11.52 -8.74
CA LYS A 70 -3.90 10.60 -8.34
C LYS A 70 -2.69 11.32 -7.75
N THR A 71 -2.41 12.53 -8.21
CA THR A 71 -1.25 13.35 -7.82
C THR A 71 -1.70 14.64 -7.16
N ASP A 72 -0.76 15.37 -6.54
CA ASP A 72 -0.95 16.73 -6.04
C ASP A 72 -1.08 17.79 -7.13
N SER A 73 -0.67 17.48 -8.37
CA SER A 73 -1.05 18.24 -9.56
C SER A 73 -2.51 17.93 -9.92
N VAL A 74 -3.38 18.94 -9.80
CA VAL A 74 -4.84 18.81 -9.95
C VAL A 74 -5.30 19.49 -11.23
N ASP A 75 -5.84 18.69 -12.15
CA ASP A 75 -6.48 19.17 -13.38
C ASP A 75 -7.97 19.47 -13.17
N ASP A 76 -8.67 18.64 -12.39
CA ASP A 76 -10.08 18.82 -12.03
C ASP A 76 -10.25 18.81 -10.49
N PRO A 77 -10.49 19.98 -9.86
CA PRO A 77 -10.62 20.09 -8.42
C PRO A 77 -11.94 19.55 -7.87
N THR A 78 -12.89 19.15 -8.72
CA THR A 78 -14.15 18.53 -8.30
C THR A 78 -14.00 17.03 -8.04
N LEU A 79 -12.93 16.42 -8.55
CA LEU A 79 -12.63 15.01 -8.33
C LEU A 79 -12.01 14.78 -6.94
N PRO A 80 -12.36 13.68 -6.27
CA PRO A 80 -11.73 13.32 -5.00
C PRO A 80 -10.29 12.83 -5.21
N PHE A 81 -9.52 12.76 -4.13
CA PHE A 81 -8.16 12.19 -4.12
C PHE A 81 -8.13 10.70 -3.74
N ARG A 82 -9.29 10.09 -3.51
CA ARG A 82 -9.41 8.66 -3.23
C ARG A 82 -10.29 7.97 -4.24
N ARG A 83 -10.02 6.69 -4.47
CA ARG A 83 -10.87 5.82 -5.29
C ARG A 83 -11.05 4.46 -4.66
N LEU A 84 -12.29 4.03 -4.55
CA LEU A 84 -12.65 2.69 -4.08
C LEU A 84 -12.00 1.63 -4.98
N ILE A 85 -11.41 0.61 -4.35
CA ILE A 85 -10.82 -0.53 -5.03
C ILE A 85 -11.67 -1.78 -4.78
N ARG A 86 -11.96 -2.04 -3.51
CA ARG A 86 -12.70 -3.22 -3.05
C ARG A 86 -13.27 -2.93 -1.67
N ALA A 87 -14.47 -3.41 -1.41
CA ALA A 87 -15.04 -3.37 -0.08
C ALA A 87 -15.90 -4.61 0.14
N GLY A 88 -16.22 -4.89 1.39
CA GLY A 88 -17.10 -5.99 1.72
C GLY A 88 -17.23 -6.15 3.22
N ASN A 89 -18.01 -7.15 3.62
CA ASN A 89 -18.28 -7.37 5.02
C ASN A 89 -18.40 -8.84 5.39
N ARG A 90 -18.22 -9.09 6.69
CA ARG A 90 -18.64 -10.32 7.37
C ARG A 90 -19.47 -9.95 8.59
N GLY A 91 -20.79 -10.08 8.46
CA GLY A 91 -21.71 -9.56 9.46
C GLY A 91 -21.54 -8.05 9.65
N ALA A 92 -21.20 -7.61 10.86
CA ALA A 92 -21.01 -6.20 11.20
C ALA A 92 -19.59 -5.66 10.92
N ASP A 93 -18.62 -6.52 10.62
CA ASP A 93 -17.25 -6.06 10.33
C ASP A 93 -17.13 -5.77 8.83
N TRP A 94 -16.81 -4.53 8.49
CA TRP A 94 -16.63 -4.04 7.13
C TRP A 94 -15.17 -3.72 6.87
N PHE A 95 -14.73 -3.94 5.63
CA PHE A 95 -13.48 -3.39 5.12
C PHE A 95 -13.73 -2.52 3.89
N VAL A 96 -12.91 -1.50 3.72
CA VAL A 96 -12.86 -0.64 2.52
C VAL A 96 -11.40 -0.46 2.15
N TRP A 97 -11.07 -0.83 0.92
CA TRP A 97 -9.77 -0.56 0.32
C TRP A 97 -9.89 0.52 -0.74
N TYR A 98 -8.97 1.47 -0.71
CA TYR A 98 -8.97 2.57 -1.66
C TYR A 98 -7.56 2.99 -2.06
N GLU A 99 -7.45 3.57 -3.24
CA GLU A 99 -6.27 4.31 -3.67
C GLU A 99 -6.28 5.67 -2.96
N HIS A 100 -5.11 6.10 -2.50
CA HIS A 100 -4.89 7.44 -1.96
C HIS A 100 -3.92 8.18 -2.87
N GLY A 101 -4.36 9.28 -3.48
CA GLY A 101 -3.54 10.18 -4.29
C GLY A 101 -3.05 11.41 -3.52
N GLY A 102 -2.40 12.35 -4.21
CA GLY A 102 -1.86 13.59 -3.64
C GLY A 102 -0.34 13.60 -3.66
N ALA A 103 0.30 14.14 -2.61
CA ALA A 103 1.76 14.24 -2.52
C ALA A 103 2.46 12.86 -2.52
N GLY A 104 1.74 11.82 -2.10
CA GLY A 104 2.12 10.43 -2.25
C GLY A 104 0.96 9.62 -2.82
N TYR A 105 1.31 8.55 -3.54
CA TYR A 105 0.33 7.58 -4.02
C TYR A 105 0.54 6.23 -3.35
N PHE A 106 -0.48 5.74 -2.65
CA PHE A 106 -0.44 4.49 -1.90
C PHE A 106 -1.84 3.86 -1.80
N TRP A 107 -1.92 2.66 -1.23
CA TRP A 107 -3.18 1.96 -0.98
C TRP A 107 -3.55 2.06 0.48
N HIS A 108 -4.84 2.08 0.76
CA HIS A 108 -5.33 2.22 2.12
C HIS A 108 -6.33 1.13 2.44
N ALA A 109 -6.30 0.63 3.67
CA ALA A 109 -7.27 -0.29 4.22
C ALA A 109 -7.90 0.32 5.48
N LEU A 110 -9.22 0.51 5.43
CA LEU A 110 -10.06 0.83 6.57
C LEU A 110 -10.84 -0.42 6.96
N VAL A 111 -10.77 -0.82 8.23
CA VAL A 111 -11.60 -1.88 8.80
C VAL A 111 -12.36 -1.31 9.98
N ALA A 112 -13.67 -1.48 9.97
CA ALA A 112 -14.55 -0.93 10.99
C ALA A 112 -15.73 -1.86 11.25
N ARG A 113 -16.13 -1.94 12.52
CA ARG A 113 -17.38 -2.55 12.92
C ARG A 113 -18.50 -1.52 12.84
N ILE A 114 -19.55 -1.87 12.09
CA ILE A 114 -20.72 -1.03 11.84
C ILE A 114 -21.96 -1.73 12.40
N LEU A 115 -22.57 -1.11 13.41
CA LEU A 115 -23.86 -1.53 13.95
C LEU A 115 -24.90 -0.46 13.60
N PRO A 116 -26.08 -0.84 13.07
CA PRO A 116 -27.10 0.14 12.69
C PRO A 116 -27.42 1.12 13.82
N GLY A 117 -27.41 2.42 13.52
CA GLY A 117 -27.71 3.47 14.49
C GLY A 117 -26.65 3.70 15.57
N SER A 118 -25.48 3.06 15.46
CA SER A 118 -24.33 3.27 16.36
C SER A 118 -23.18 3.96 15.63
N ALA A 119 -22.29 4.59 16.40
CA ALA A 119 -21.05 5.11 15.82
C ALA A 119 -20.15 3.96 15.32
N PRO A 120 -19.50 4.10 14.14
CA PRO A 120 -18.50 3.14 13.68
C PRO A 120 -17.39 2.91 14.71
N THR A 121 -17.00 1.65 14.91
CA THR A 121 -15.82 1.30 15.70
C THR A 121 -14.70 0.89 14.75
N VAL A 122 -13.70 1.75 14.57
CA VAL A 122 -12.57 1.48 13.67
C VAL A 122 -11.57 0.55 14.34
N THR A 123 -11.28 -0.58 13.70
CA THR A 123 -10.32 -1.58 14.19
C THR A 123 -8.97 -1.49 13.48
N ALA A 124 -8.95 -1.01 12.23
CA ALA A 124 -7.72 -0.67 11.54
C ALA A 124 -7.95 0.50 10.56
N ASN A 125 -6.97 1.40 10.48
CA ASN A 125 -6.94 2.48 9.51
C ASN A 125 -5.48 2.65 9.07
N ALA A 126 -5.15 2.22 7.85
CA ALA A 126 -3.75 2.08 7.48
C ALA A 126 -3.46 2.22 6.00
N GLY A 127 -2.34 2.89 5.71
CA GLY A 127 -1.75 2.95 4.39
C GLY A 127 -0.75 1.82 4.16
N THR A 128 -0.52 1.46 2.90
CA THR A 128 0.49 0.50 2.45
C THR A 128 1.00 0.84 1.05
N ILE A 129 2.29 0.55 0.83
CA ILE A 129 2.93 0.57 -0.50
C ILE A 129 3.35 -0.85 -0.96
N THR A 130 2.90 -1.88 -0.23
CA THR A 130 3.33 -3.27 -0.39
C THR A 130 2.13 -4.20 -0.38
N ASP A 131 2.30 -5.43 -0.86
CA ASP A 131 1.23 -6.44 -0.93
C ASP A 131 0.79 -6.98 0.45
N THR A 132 0.07 -6.12 1.20
CA THR A 132 -0.35 -6.39 2.58
C THR A 132 -1.84 -6.16 2.84
N LEU A 133 -2.64 -5.75 1.83
CA LEU A 133 -4.07 -5.43 2.00
C LEU A 133 -4.86 -6.59 2.64
N CYS A 134 -4.68 -7.83 2.15
CA CYS A 134 -5.32 -8.99 2.77
C CYS A 134 -4.80 -9.26 4.18
N SER A 135 -3.48 -9.37 4.37
CA SER A 135 -2.91 -9.68 5.69
C SER A 135 -3.29 -8.66 6.76
N LEU A 136 -3.39 -7.38 6.37
CA LEU A 136 -3.81 -6.31 7.24
C LEU A 136 -5.29 -6.44 7.60
N THR A 137 -6.14 -6.72 6.60
CA THR A 137 -7.59 -6.87 6.80
C THR A 137 -7.92 -8.12 7.63
N ASP A 138 -7.29 -9.26 7.34
CA ASP A 138 -7.43 -10.49 8.11
C ASP A 138 -6.91 -10.32 9.55
N GLY A 139 -5.80 -9.62 9.72
CA GLY A 139 -5.27 -9.26 11.03
C GLY A 139 -6.22 -8.35 11.82
N ALA A 140 -6.82 -7.35 11.17
CA ALA A 140 -7.81 -6.48 11.79
C ALA A 140 -9.08 -7.23 12.19
N PHE A 141 -9.56 -8.13 11.34
CA PHE A 141 -10.69 -9.01 11.62
C PHE A 141 -10.45 -9.97 12.79
N THR A 142 -9.20 -10.33 13.06
CA THR A 142 -8.83 -11.22 14.17
C THR A 142 -8.31 -10.46 15.39
N GLY A 143 -8.30 -9.13 15.38
CA GLY A 143 -7.79 -8.29 16.47
C GLY A 143 -6.27 -8.36 16.65
N GLN A 144 -5.54 -8.80 15.62
CA GLN A 144 -4.08 -8.93 15.59
C GLN A 144 -3.38 -7.66 15.07
N VAL A 145 -4.14 -6.72 14.52
CA VAL A 145 -3.63 -5.41 14.07
C VAL A 145 -4.23 -4.34 15.00
N PRO A 146 -3.41 -3.41 15.54
CA PRO A 146 -1.94 -3.35 15.45
C PRO A 146 -1.21 -4.46 16.24
N PRO A 147 0.05 -4.82 15.90
CA PRO A 147 0.98 -4.13 14.99
C PRO A 147 0.67 -4.31 13.50
N TYR A 148 1.05 -3.33 12.68
CA TYR A 148 0.85 -3.36 11.22
C TYR A 148 1.94 -4.19 10.51
N PRO A 149 1.61 -4.93 9.43
CA PRO A 149 2.60 -5.64 8.63
C PRO A 149 3.70 -4.70 8.07
N PRO A 150 4.93 -5.21 7.84
CA PRO A 150 5.99 -4.43 7.21
C PRO A 150 5.52 -3.78 5.90
N GLY A 151 5.86 -2.51 5.70
CA GLY A 151 5.43 -1.75 4.50
C GLY A 151 4.03 -1.15 4.61
N SER A 152 3.35 -1.31 5.75
CA SER A 152 2.13 -0.61 6.10
C SER A 152 2.28 0.19 7.40
N TRP A 153 1.42 1.19 7.59
CA TRP A 153 1.45 2.09 8.74
C TRP A 153 0.05 2.52 9.14
N GLY A 154 -0.16 2.81 10.42
CA GLY A 154 -1.42 3.38 10.89
C GLY A 154 -1.58 4.84 10.46
N ALA A 155 -2.78 5.19 10.01
CA ALA A 155 -3.19 6.57 9.74
C ALA A 155 -4.03 7.08 10.92
N ALA A 156 -3.69 8.27 11.41
CA ALA A 156 -4.39 8.90 12.54
C ALA A 156 -5.70 9.58 12.09
N ASP A 157 -5.79 9.93 10.82
CA ASP A 157 -6.90 10.60 10.17
C ASP A 157 -7.44 9.75 9.01
N PHE A 158 -8.63 10.14 8.56
CA PHE A 158 -9.28 9.53 7.41
C PHE A 158 -8.89 10.26 6.16
#